data_AF-A0A2V8WFH5-F1
#
_entry.id   AF-A0A2V8WFH5-F1
#
_cell.length_a   1.000
_cell.length_b   1.000
_cell.length_c   1.000
_cell.angle_alpha   90.00
_cell.angle_beta   90.00
_cell.angle_gamma   90.00
#
_symmetry.space_group_name_H-M   'P 1'
#
loop_
_entity.id
_entity.type
_entity.pdbx_description
1 polymer ?
#
loop_
_entity_poly.entity_id
_entity_poly.type
_entity_poly.pdbx_seq_one_letter_code
_entity_poly.pdbx_strand_id
1 'polypeptide(L)'
;MDDSGGSGVKQIQYELTGAQSVDMQTVPGSAASVTLSAEGMTTLNYFGTDKAGNAEQSKALTVQIDKTPPVVSGLPASGCTLWPPNNQMVQVATIAAADALSGLAPGSFQLTGSSNEPSDPNNPDVVITSNGSGGYVVQLRAARLGSGTGRVYTMNVTAMDLGGNTVTSTATCTVPRDHSTAVAH
;
A
#
# COMPACT_ATOMS: atom_id res chain seq x y z
N MET A 1 9.57 -59.79 6.09
CA MET A 1 8.74 -59.41 4.95
C MET A 1 8.62 -57.90 5.03
N ASP A 2 9.48 -57.17 4.32
CA ASP A 2 9.28 -55.72 4.20
C ASP A 2 8.08 -55.51 3.27
N ASP A 3 7.22 -54.57 3.63
CA ASP A 3 6.15 -54.07 2.77
C ASP A 3 6.53 -52.65 2.34
N SER A 4 7.71 -52.49 1.73
CA SER A 4 8.29 -51.17 1.44
C SER A 4 7.81 -50.53 0.13
N GLY A 5 6.82 -51.11 -0.54
CA GLY A 5 6.46 -50.76 -1.92
C GLY A 5 5.08 -50.12 -2.07
N GLY A 6 4.88 -48.89 -1.61
CA GLY A 6 3.68 -48.14 -2.01
C GLY A 6 3.53 -48.12 -3.54
N SER A 7 2.29 -48.21 -4.06
CA SER A 7 1.98 -48.30 -5.51
C SER A 7 2.52 -47.12 -6.34
N GLY A 8 2.93 -46.03 -5.69
CA GLY A 8 3.39 -44.79 -6.29
C GLY A 8 2.23 -43.98 -6.87
N VAL A 9 2.39 -42.66 -6.94
CA VAL A 9 1.35 -41.78 -7.47
C VAL A 9 1.26 -41.95 -8.99
N LYS A 10 0.05 -42.24 -9.49
CA LYS A 10 -0.27 -42.34 -10.92
C LYS A 10 -0.54 -40.96 -11.53
N GLN A 11 -1.33 -40.16 -10.84
CA GLN A 11 -1.73 -38.83 -11.31
C GLN A 11 -2.09 -37.92 -10.14
N ILE A 12 -2.02 -36.62 -10.39
CA ILE A 12 -2.58 -35.57 -9.55
C ILE A 12 -3.73 -34.93 -10.32
N GLN A 13 -4.86 -34.74 -9.64
CA GLN A 13 -5.97 -33.95 -10.14
C GLN A 13 -6.07 -32.67 -9.35
N TYR A 14 -6.33 -31.56 -10.03
CA TYR A 14 -6.49 -30.27 -9.37
C TYR A 14 -7.47 -29.38 -10.11
N GLU A 15 -8.05 -28.43 -9.40
CA GLU A 15 -8.87 -27.34 -9.94
C GLU A 15 -8.51 -26.04 -9.22
N LEU A 16 -8.84 -24.91 -9.85
CA LEU A 16 -8.70 -23.58 -9.28
C LEU A 16 -10.07 -22.92 -9.16
N THR A 17 -10.29 -22.22 -8.06
CA THR A 17 -11.50 -21.43 -7.82
C THR A 17 -11.15 -20.06 -7.25
N GLY A 18 -12.01 -19.06 -7.46
CA GLY A 18 -11.81 -17.69 -6.99
C GLY A 18 -11.31 -16.76 -8.10
N ALA A 19 -10.30 -15.95 -7.78
CA ALA A 19 -9.75 -14.94 -8.70
C ALA A 19 -9.25 -15.53 -10.02
N GLN A 20 -8.56 -16.68 -9.96
CA GLN A 20 -8.29 -17.53 -11.11
C GLN A 20 -9.13 -18.80 -10.99
N SER A 21 -9.82 -19.17 -12.07
CA SER A 21 -10.65 -20.37 -12.11
C SER A 21 -10.24 -21.27 -13.26
N VAL A 22 -10.10 -22.56 -12.99
CA VAL A 22 -9.73 -23.60 -13.94
C VAL A 22 -10.46 -24.87 -13.55
N ASP A 23 -11.23 -25.44 -14.48
CA ASP A 23 -11.91 -26.72 -14.28
C ASP A 23 -10.92 -27.85 -14.01
N MET A 24 -11.39 -28.93 -13.39
CA MET A 24 -10.55 -30.06 -12.98
C MET A 24 -9.60 -30.56 -14.09
N GLN A 25 -8.31 -30.46 -13.82
CA GLN A 25 -7.22 -30.95 -14.65
C GLN A 25 -6.70 -32.27 -14.11
N THR A 26 -6.18 -33.12 -15.00
CA THR A 26 -5.47 -34.36 -14.63
C THR A 26 -4.04 -34.28 -15.14
N VAL A 27 -3.07 -34.37 -14.24
CA VAL A 27 -1.64 -34.38 -14.55
C VAL A 27 -1.05 -35.74 -14.20
N PRO A 28 -0.53 -36.49 -15.19
CA PRO A 28 0.15 -37.75 -14.92
C PRO A 28 1.41 -37.57 -14.07
N GLY A 29 1.69 -38.53 -13.21
CA GLY A 29 2.86 -38.55 -12.33
C GLY A 29 2.59 -38.04 -10.92
N SER A 30 3.67 -37.88 -10.16
CA SER A 30 3.64 -37.53 -8.74
C SER A 30 3.86 -36.04 -8.45
N ALA A 31 3.85 -35.20 -9.49
CA ALA A 31 4.06 -33.76 -9.38
C ALA A 31 3.24 -33.02 -10.44
N ALA A 32 2.73 -31.84 -10.07
CA ALA A 32 2.03 -30.93 -10.95
C ALA A 32 2.50 -29.50 -10.69
N SER A 33 2.63 -28.72 -11.75
CA SER A 33 2.93 -27.29 -11.67
C SER A 33 1.69 -26.50 -12.03
N VAL A 34 1.36 -25.49 -11.22
CA VAL A 34 0.19 -24.64 -11.42
C VAL A 34 0.66 -23.19 -11.42
N THR A 35 0.36 -22.47 -12.50
CA THR A 35 0.69 -21.05 -12.64
C THR A 35 -0.50 -20.21 -12.22
N LEU A 36 -0.31 -19.33 -11.24
CA LEU A 36 -1.29 -18.35 -10.80
C LEU A 36 -0.85 -16.95 -11.23
N SER A 37 -1.72 -16.21 -11.89
CA SER A 37 -1.42 -14.86 -12.38
C SER A 37 -2.53 -13.85 -12.15
N ALA A 38 -3.76 -14.28 -11.88
CA ALA A 38 -4.84 -13.37 -11.53
C ALA A 38 -4.61 -12.75 -10.15
N GLU A 39 -4.87 -11.45 -10.03
CA GLU A 39 -4.89 -10.75 -8.74
C GLU A 39 -6.11 -11.16 -7.93
N GLY A 40 -5.94 -11.31 -6.63
CA GLY A 40 -6.96 -11.74 -5.68
C GLY A 40 -6.64 -13.09 -5.04
N MET A 41 -7.65 -13.65 -4.38
CA MET A 41 -7.58 -14.94 -3.69
C MET A 41 -7.94 -16.07 -4.64
N THR A 42 -7.03 -17.03 -4.82
CA THR A 42 -7.26 -18.27 -5.57
C THR A 42 -7.08 -19.47 -4.66
N THR A 43 -8.04 -20.39 -4.67
CA THR A 43 -7.96 -21.67 -3.95
C THR A 43 -7.66 -22.80 -4.94
N LEU A 44 -6.55 -23.50 -4.70
CA LEU A 44 -6.15 -24.72 -5.37
C LEU A 44 -6.69 -25.92 -4.58
N ASN A 45 -7.65 -26.64 -5.16
CA ASN A 45 -8.09 -27.94 -4.65
C ASN A 45 -7.35 -29.05 -5.41
N TYR A 46 -6.81 -30.04 -4.71
CA TYR A 46 -6.02 -31.10 -5.34
C TYR A 46 -6.08 -32.44 -4.59
N PHE A 47 -5.88 -33.54 -5.32
CA PHE A 47 -5.70 -34.88 -4.77
C PHE A 47 -4.90 -35.77 -5.73
N GLY A 48 -4.11 -36.69 -5.17
CA GLY A 48 -3.45 -37.77 -5.91
C GLY A 48 -4.29 -39.05 -6.03
N THR A 49 -4.06 -39.80 -7.11
CA THR A 49 -4.51 -41.20 -7.24
C THR A 49 -3.29 -42.08 -7.49
N ASP A 50 -3.18 -43.22 -6.80
CA ASP A 50 -2.08 -44.17 -6.96
C ASP A 50 -2.27 -45.11 -8.17
N LYS A 51 -1.27 -45.94 -8.48
CA LYS A 51 -1.37 -46.90 -9.60
C LYS A 51 -2.34 -48.06 -9.33
N ALA A 52 -2.74 -48.28 -8.08
CA ALA A 52 -3.76 -49.25 -7.68
C ALA A 52 -5.20 -48.69 -7.78
N GLY A 53 -5.35 -47.38 -8.04
CA GLY A 53 -6.63 -46.70 -8.18
C GLY A 53 -7.17 -46.10 -6.87
N ASN A 54 -6.37 -46.07 -5.80
CA ASN A 54 -6.75 -45.42 -4.56
C ASN A 54 -6.55 -43.90 -4.70
N ALA A 55 -7.61 -43.12 -4.47
CA ALA A 55 -7.55 -41.67 -4.42
C ALA A 55 -7.41 -41.18 -2.97
N GLU A 56 -6.54 -40.19 -2.75
CA GLU A 56 -6.50 -39.50 -1.45
C GLU A 56 -7.67 -38.52 -1.28
N GLN A 57 -7.88 -38.06 -0.05
CA GLN A 57 -8.82 -36.97 0.22
C GLN A 57 -8.32 -35.65 -0.39
N SER A 58 -9.25 -34.85 -0.93
CA SER A 58 -8.93 -33.53 -1.48
C SER A 58 -8.37 -32.59 -0.41
N LYS A 59 -7.32 -31.87 -0.79
CA LYS A 59 -6.64 -30.84 -0.01
C LYS A 59 -6.86 -29.49 -0.70
N ALA A 60 -6.84 -28.42 0.10
CA ALA A 60 -6.96 -27.06 -0.39
C ALA A 60 -5.75 -26.22 0.04
N LEU A 61 -5.23 -25.44 -0.90
CA LEU A 61 -4.24 -24.39 -0.65
C LEU A 61 -4.79 -23.07 -1.18
N THR A 62 -4.77 -22.02 -0.37
CA THR A 62 -5.19 -20.68 -0.80
C THR A 62 -3.96 -19.81 -1.02
N VAL A 63 -3.93 -19.11 -2.16
CA VAL A 63 -2.86 -18.20 -2.57
C VAL A 63 -3.48 -16.84 -2.85
N GLN A 64 -2.88 -15.80 -2.29
CA GLN A 64 -3.24 -14.42 -2.55
C GLN A 64 -2.17 -13.78 -3.43
N ILE A 65 -2.59 -13.15 -4.53
CA ILE A 65 -1.72 -12.31 -5.36
C ILE A 65 -2.24 -10.90 -5.25
N ASP A 66 -1.38 -9.97 -4.84
CA ASP A 66 -1.68 -8.55 -4.80
C ASP A 66 -0.71 -7.78 -5.70
N LYS A 67 -1.25 -7.03 -6.65
CA LYS A 67 -0.47 -6.23 -7.62
C LYS A 67 -0.81 -4.75 -7.52
N THR A 68 -1.70 -4.36 -6.62
CA THR A 68 -2.25 -3.02 -6.53
C THR A 68 -1.55 -2.25 -5.42
N PRO A 69 -0.88 -1.12 -5.70
CA PRO A 69 -0.31 -0.29 -4.65
C PRO A 69 -1.36 0.25 -3.69
N PRO A 70 -0.97 0.56 -2.44
CA PRO A 70 -1.82 1.28 -1.51
C PRO A 70 -2.34 2.60 -2.06
N VAL A 71 -3.48 3.05 -1.54
CA VAL A 71 -4.05 4.37 -1.81
C VAL A 71 -3.72 5.31 -0.66
N VAL A 72 -3.11 6.46 -0.97
CA VAL A 72 -2.93 7.59 -0.05
C VAL A 72 -4.09 8.58 -0.21
N SER A 73 -4.63 9.05 0.90
CA SER A 73 -5.74 10.01 0.95
C SER A 73 -5.49 11.14 1.96
N GLY A 74 -6.22 12.24 1.82
CA GLY A 74 -6.19 13.35 2.79
C GLY A 74 -4.95 14.24 2.73
N LEU A 75 -4.17 14.18 1.64
CA LEU A 75 -3.13 15.15 1.32
C LEU A 75 -3.75 16.55 1.11
N PRO A 76 -2.99 17.63 1.36
CA PRO A 76 -3.43 18.97 1.02
C PRO A 76 -3.80 19.11 -0.46
N ALA A 77 -4.86 19.87 -0.73
CA ALA A 77 -5.28 20.17 -2.09
C ALA A 77 -4.21 20.97 -2.85
N SER A 78 -4.22 20.87 -4.18
CA SER A 78 -3.35 21.70 -5.02
C SER A 78 -3.63 23.19 -4.75
N GLY A 79 -2.58 23.99 -4.56
CA GLY A 79 -2.73 25.41 -4.24
C GLY A 79 -3.02 25.71 -2.77
N CYS A 80 -2.86 24.72 -1.87
CA CYS A 80 -2.90 24.93 -0.43
C CYS A 80 -2.07 26.15 -0.03
N THR A 81 -2.73 27.15 0.57
CA THR A 81 -2.13 28.43 0.91
C THR A 81 -2.48 28.79 2.35
N LEU A 82 -1.48 29.22 3.12
CA LEU A 82 -1.62 29.68 4.51
C LEU A 82 -1.47 31.20 4.53
N TRP A 83 -2.56 31.90 4.85
CA TRP A 83 -2.60 33.36 4.93
C TRP A 83 -3.62 33.81 6.00
N PRO A 84 -3.36 34.89 6.76
CA PRO A 84 -2.15 35.73 6.77
C PRO A 84 -0.93 35.05 7.43
N PRO A 85 0.31 35.54 7.19
CA PRO A 85 1.51 35.02 7.84
C PRO A 85 1.60 35.48 9.31
N ASN A 86 0.68 35.00 10.14
CA ASN A 86 0.46 35.41 11.52
C ASN A 86 1.12 34.51 12.57
N ASN A 87 2.03 33.64 12.14
CA ASN A 87 2.81 32.73 12.99
C ASN A 87 1.99 31.62 13.70
N GLN A 88 0.73 31.41 13.32
CA GLN A 88 -0.13 30.35 13.88
C GLN A 88 0.12 29.00 13.20
N MET A 89 -0.06 27.90 13.95
CA MET A 89 -0.11 26.55 13.38
C MET A 89 -1.49 26.29 12.78
N VAL A 90 -1.52 25.85 11.53
CA VAL A 90 -2.74 25.51 10.79
C VAL A 90 -2.69 24.03 10.43
N GLN A 91 -3.72 23.29 10.80
CA GLN A 91 -3.89 21.92 10.32
C GLN A 91 -4.27 21.94 8.85
N VAL A 92 -3.42 21.38 8.00
CA VAL A 92 -3.61 21.37 6.53
C VAL A 92 -4.01 20.02 5.99
N ALA A 93 -3.80 18.95 6.76
CA ALA A 93 -4.02 17.58 6.31
C ALA A 93 -4.38 16.64 7.45
N THR A 94 -5.15 15.61 7.13
CA THR A 94 -5.21 14.36 7.89
C THR A 94 -5.01 13.24 6.88
N ILE A 95 -3.80 12.72 6.82
CA ILE A 95 -3.35 11.81 5.77
C ILE A 95 -3.50 10.36 6.26
N ALA A 96 -4.07 9.52 5.41
CA ALA A 96 -4.19 8.09 5.65
C ALA A 96 -3.70 7.31 4.43
N ALA A 97 -3.28 6.06 4.65
CA ALA A 97 -3.04 5.09 3.61
C ALA A 97 -3.87 3.84 3.89
N ALA A 98 -4.34 3.18 2.84
CA ALA A 98 -5.03 1.92 2.93
C ALA A 98 -4.73 1.07 1.69
N ASP A 99 -4.65 -0.24 1.90
CA ASP A 99 -4.71 -1.21 0.82
C ASP A 99 -5.88 -2.18 1.11
N ALA A 100 -6.64 -2.52 0.07
CA ALA A 100 -7.89 -3.27 0.20
C ALA A 100 -7.68 -4.78 0.14
N LEU A 101 -6.58 -5.26 -0.45
CA LEU A 101 -6.37 -6.67 -0.74
C LEU A 101 -5.43 -7.30 0.28
N SER A 102 -4.18 -6.87 0.35
CA SER A 102 -3.19 -7.40 1.30
C SER A 102 -3.02 -6.53 2.54
N GLY A 103 -3.48 -5.27 2.51
CA GLY A 103 -3.32 -4.33 3.61
C GLY A 103 -1.89 -3.79 3.71
N LEU A 104 -1.69 -2.80 4.59
CA LEU A 104 -0.38 -2.14 4.72
C LEU A 104 0.65 -3.03 5.43
N ALA A 105 1.87 -3.06 4.91
CA ALA A 105 3.00 -3.62 5.64
C ALA A 105 3.26 -2.81 6.94
N PRO A 106 3.44 -3.47 8.09
CA PRO A 106 3.70 -2.77 9.35
C PRO A 106 4.88 -1.81 9.27
N GLY A 107 4.66 -0.54 9.63
CA GLY A 107 5.69 0.50 9.61
C GLY A 107 6.07 1.01 8.22
N SER A 108 5.37 0.60 7.15
CA SER A 108 5.67 1.06 5.79
C SER A 108 5.12 2.45 5.48
N PHE A 109 4.06 2.87 6.18
CA PHE A 109 3.45 4.17 5.96
C PHE A 109 4.25 5.27 6.66
N GLN A 110 5.00 6.02 5.88
CA GLN A 110 5.96 7.01 6.35
C GLN A 110 5.64 8.38 5.74
N LEU A 111 5.65 9.43 6.56
CA LEU A 111 5.43 10.81 6.15
C LEU A 111 6.59 11.70 6.61
N THR A 112 7.13 12.48 5.68
CA THR A 112 8.10 13.54 5.98
C THR A 112 7.57 14.88 5.48
N GLY A 113 8.02 15.96 6.13
CA GLY A 113 7.73 17.32 5.72
C GLY A 113 8.96 18.21 5.84
N SER A 114 9.19 19.04 4.84
CA SER A 114 10.30 20.00 4.78
C SER A 114 9.81 21.34 4.26
N SER A 115 10.67 22.36 4.32
CA SER A 115 10.41 23.65 3.69
C SER A 115 11.65 24.16 2.96
N ASN A 116 11.44 25.11 2.05
CA ASN A 116 12.53 25.82 1.35
C ASN A 116 13.22 26.91 2.21
N GLU A 117 12.80 27.09 3.46
CA GLU A 117 13.41 28.02 4.42
C GLU A 117 14.07 27.25 5.59
N PRO A 118 15.06 27.86 6.28
CA PRO A 118 15.70 27.24 7.44
C PRO A 118 14.70 26.86 8.53
N SER A 119 14.90 25.69 9.14
CA SER A 119 14.10 25.22 10.27
C SER A 119 14.72 25.62 11.62
N ASP A 120 13.87 25.93 12.58
CA ASP A 120 14.23 26.07 14.00
C ASP A 120 13.70 24.85 14.79
N PRO A 121 14.55 23.96 15.30
CA PRO A 121 14.13 22.80 16.09
C PRO A 121 13.37 23.16 17.37
N ASN A 122 13.59 24.34 17.96
CA ASN A 122 12.90 24.78 19.18
C ASN A 122 11.55 25.43 18.88
N ASN A 123 11.29 25.75 17.62
CA ASN A 123 10.06 26.38 17.16
C ASN A 123 9.67 25.83 15.78
N PRO A 124 9.19 24.58 15.71
CA PRO A 124 9.02 23.88 14.45
C PRO A 124 7.94 24.53 13.58
N ASP A 125 8.21 24.53 12.28
CA ASP A 125 7.30 25.03 11.25
C ASP A 125 6.43 23.93 10.62
N VAL A 126 6.82 22.68 10.84
CA VAL A 126 6.14 21.47 10.39
C VAL A 126 5.98 20.57 11.61
N VAL A 127 4.73 20.23 11.94
CA VAL A 127 4.40 19.30 13.02
C VAL A 127 3.56 18.18 12.43
N ILE A 128 4.09 16.95 12.53
CA ILE A 128 3.43 15.73 12.07
C ILE A 128 3.20 14.86 13.30
N THR A 129 1.95 14.51 13.57
CA THR A 129 1.57 13.64 14.69
C THR A 129 0.73 12.48 14.21
N SER A 130 0.74 11.37 14.95
CA SER A 130 -0.19 10.27 14.69
C SER A 130 -1.63 10.72 14.97
N ASN A 131 -2.58 10.31 14.12
CA ASN A 131 -4.01 10.54 14.34
C ASN A 131 -4.67 9.45 15.22
N GLY A 132 -3.90 8.48 15.72
CA GLY A 132 -4.40 7.37 16.55
C GLY A 132 -5.09 6.22 15.78
N SER A 133 -5.27 6.35 14.46
CA SER A 133 -5.89 5.34 13.58
C SER A 133 -4.95 4.86 12.48
N GLY A 134 -3.63 4.96 12.72
CA GLY A 134 -2.60 4.60 11.73
C GLY A 134 -2.34 5.68 10.67
N GLY A 135 -2.96 6.85 10.78
CA GLY A 135 -2.73 8.01 9.92
C GLY A 135 -1.91 9.12 10.59
N TYR A 136 -1.76 10.24 9.87
CA TYR A 136 -1.03 11.42 10.34
C TYR A 136 -1.89 12.67 10.30
N VAL A 137 -1.76 13.54 11.29
CA VAL A 137 -2.21 14.94 11.23
C VAL A 137 -1.00 15.81 10.90
N VAL A 138 -1.17 16.71 9.93
CA VAL A 138 -0.13 17.67 9.53
C VAL A 138 -0.56 19.07 9.88
N GLN A 139 0.26 19.74 10.68
CA GLN A 139 0.13 21.16 10.96
C GLN A 139 1.35 21.90 10.42
N LEU A 140 1.09 23.00 9.73
CA LEU A 140 2.12 23.88 9.17
C LEU A 140 1.97 25.27 9.77
N ARG A 141 3.09 25.96 9.98
CA ARG A 141 3.06 27.33 10.49
C ARG A 141 2.73 28.31 9.36
N ALA A 142 1.77 29.20 9.59
CA ALA A 142 1.51 30.34 8.73
C ALA A 142 2.60 31.42 8.97
N ALA A 143 3.84 31.11 8.61
CA ALA A 143 5.00 31.99 8.73
C ALA A 143 5.92 31.82 7.53
N ARG A 144 6.65 32.89 7.21
CA ARG A 144 7.66 32.94 6.16
C ARG A 144 8.73 33.95 6.52
N LEU A 145 9.90 33.83 5.91
CA LEU A 145 10.87 34.90 5.94
C LEU A 145 10.35 36.13 5.16
N GLY A 146 10.79 37.31 5.58
CA GLY A 146 10.47 38.57 4.91
C GLY A 146 11.14 38.70 3.53
N SER A 147 12.24 37.96 3.30
CA SER A 147 12.96 37.86 2.03
C SER A 147 12.45 36.70 1.18
N GLY A 148 12.74 36.70 -0.14
CA GLY A 148 12.36 35.59 -1.04
C GLY A 148 10.86 35.48 -1.36
N THR A 149 10.46 34.53 -2.22
CA THR A 149 9.11 34.46 -2.83
C THR A 149 7.99 33.96 -1.91
N GLY A 150 8.30 33.69 -0.65
CA GLY A 150 7.43 33.02 0.31
C GLY A 150 7.92 31.62 0.65
N ARG A 151 7.30 31.03 1.68
CA ARG A 151 7.64 29.68 2.14
C ARG A 151 6.87 28.65 1.36
N VAL A 152 7.54 27.58 0.95
CA VAL A 152 6.95 26.39 0.36
C VAL A 152 7.24 25.22 1.29
N TYR A 153 6.19 24.59 1.78
CA TYR A 153 6.23 23.32 2.48
C TYR A 153 6.06 22.18 1.49
N THR A 154 6.88 21.15 1.61
CA THR A 154 6.81 19.92 0.81
C THR A 154 6.59 18.74 1.74
N MET A 155 5.48 18.03 1.55
CA MET A 155 5.19 16.77 2.23
C MET A 155 5.46 15.62 1.27
N ASN A 156 6.21 14.61 1.71
CA ASN A 156 6.43 13.40 0.96
C ASN A 156 5.95 12.20 1.77
N VAL A 157 5.06 11.40 1.18
CA VAL A 157 4.52 10.21 1.81
C VAL A 157 4.86 8.98 0.99
N THR A 158 5.15 7.88 1.70
CA THR A 158 5.37 6.57 1.11
C THR A 158 4.57 5.54 1.89
N ALA A 159 3.95 4.58 1.20
CA ALA A 159 3.29 3.41 1.81
C ALA A 159 3.60 2.17 0.97
N MET A 160 3.70 1.01 1.64
CA MET A 160 3.87 -0.29 1.01
C MET A 160 2.85 -1.28 1.58
N ASP A 161 2.27 -2.12 0.74
CA ASP A 161 1.38 -3.20 1.17
C ASP A 161 2.16 -4.48 1.55
N LEU A 162 1.45 -5.54 1.96
CA LEU A 162 2.05 -6.84 2.24
C LEU A 162 2.44 -7.62 0.96
N GLY A 163 1.89 -7.24 -0.20
CA GLY A 163 2.31 -7.73 -1.52
C GLY A 163 3.64 -7.14 -2.03
N GLY A 164 4.17 -6.11 -1.35
CA GLY A 164 5.37 -5.38 -1.74
C GLY A 164 5.14 -4.24 -2.74
N ASN A 165 3.88 -3.94 -3.10
CA ASN A 165 3.58 -2.81 -3.96
C ASN A 165 3.72 -1.51 -3.14
N THR A 166 4.32 -0.49 -3.76
CA THR A 166 4.66 0.77 -3.09
C THR A 166 4.03 1.95 -3.81
N VAL A 167 3.56 2.93 -3.04
CA VAL A 167 3.12 4.24 -3.53
C VAL A 167 3.96 5.34 -2.90
N THR A 168 4.31 6.36 -3.68
CA THR A 168 4.86 7.62 -3.19
C THR A 168 3.99 8.77 -3.68
N SER A 169 3.69 9.73 -2.80
CA SER A 169 2.93 10.93 -3.15
C SER A 169 3.55 12.16 -2.52
N THR A 170 3.48 13.28 -3.23
CA THR A 170 4.00 14.57 -2.79
C THR A 170 2.90 15.61 -2.85
N ALA A 171 2.82 16.46 -1.83
CA ALA A 171 1.91 17.60 -1.80
C ALA A 171 2.64 18.84 -1.24
N THR A 172 2.18 20.02 -1.62
CA THR A 172 2.77 21.29 -1.19
C THR A 172 1.73 22.23 -0.62
N CYS A 173 2.16 23.04 0.33
CA CYS A 173 1.42 24.20 0.84
C CYS A 173 2.35 25.41 0.83
N THR A 174 1.83 26.61 0.60
CA THR A 174 2.65 27.84 0.55
C THR A 174 2.19 28.88 1.55
N VAL A 175 3.14 29.69 2.03
CA VAL A 175 2.89 30.97 2.69
C VAL A 175 3.44 32.03 1.73
N PRO A 176 2.62 32.58 0.81
CA PRO A 176 3.11 33.46 -0.25
C PRO A 176 3.61 34.78 0.31
N ARG A 177 4.50 35.45 -0.43
CA ARG A 177 4.92 36.82 -0.09
C ARG A 177 3.75 37.78 -0.19
N ASP A 178 3.14 37.81 -1.37
CA ASP A 178 2.09 38.75 -1.75
C ASP A 178 0.78 38.00 -1.95
N HIS A 179 -0.30 38.56 -1.44
CA HIS A 179 -1.65 37.99 -1.62
C HIS A 179 -2.23 38.47 -2.94
N SER A 180 -1.72 37.96 -4.07
CA SER A 180 -2.38 38.13 -5.36
C SER A 180 -3.44 37.04 -5.52
N THR A 181 -4.72 37.41 -5.47
CA THR A 181 -5.82 36.53 -5.88
C THR A 181 -5.59 36.13 -7.33
N ALA A 182 -5.26 34.86 -7.58
CA ALA A 182 -5.31 34.32 -8.92
C ALA A 182 -6.77 34.35 -9.39
N VAL A 183 -7.10 35.26 -10.29
CA VAL A 183 -8.37 35.23 -11.03
C VAL A 183 -8.26 34.03 -11.96
N ALA A 184 -9.09 33.01 -11.75
CA ALA A 184 -9.24 31.93 -12.71
C ALA A 184 -9.80 32.52 -14.01
N HIS A 185 -9.08 32.30 -15.12
CA HIS A 185 -9.59 32.50 -16.48
C HIS A 185 -10.26 31.22 -16.97
#